data_AF-A0A098GH56-F1
#
_entry.id   AF-A0A098GH56-F1
#
_cell.length_a   1.000
_cell.length_b   1.000
_cell.length_c   1.000
_cell.angle_alpha   90.00
_cell.angle_beta   90.00
_cell.angle_gamma   90.00
#
_symmetry.space_group_name_H-M   'P 1'
#
loop_
_entity.id
_entity.type
_entity.pdbx_description
1 polymer ?
#
loop_
_entity_poly.entity_id
_entity_poly.type
_entity_poly.pdbx_seq_one_letter_code
_entity_poly.pdbx_strand_id
1 'polypeptide(L)'
;MTQSIYIHYGKKPKGELVISCYHDKIQSYTKAVTLTRDRKVKENSLSVDLLEPYDHGTVKKEVLKLLEQILIKKENECSKVTFAADLNLCCKKKEELAPFLFDRTLNDFFSGRKVHLILESSEPEFVLGAIEKTKKIALSGVTLKTKDYVKENAVCKVYEDSTEVNLSVPKPSSTGLASPKVAIRDPKELTQAMGKIGLFTGVEPESEDQKTDTKSPNISQSRTSF
;
A
#
# COMPACT_ATOMS: atom_id res chain seq x y z
N MET A 1 3.47 -34.68 8.87
CA MET A 1 2.22 -34.01 9.29
C MET A 1 1.70 -33.27 8.08
N THR A 2 0.42 -33.37 7.76
CA THR A 2 -0.21 -32.59 6.68
C THR A 2 -0.47 -31.17 7.18
N GLN A 3 -0.10 -30.18 6.37
CA GLN A 3 -0.42 -28.77 6.63
C GLN A 3 -1.70 -28.41 5.90
N SER A 4 -2.62 -27.67 6.52
CA SER A 4 -3.88 -27.29 5.89
C SER A 4 -4.00 -25.77 5.75
N ILE A 5 -4.76 -25.34 4.74
CA ILE A 5 -5.18 -23.96 4.54
C ILE A 5 -6.69 -23.90 4.81
N TYR A 6 -7.12 -23.00 5.69
CA TYR A 6 -8.54 -22.76 5.99
C TYR A 6 -8.94 -21.34 5.61
N ILE A 7 -9.95 -21.22 4.75
CA ILE A 7 -10.56 -19.95 4.37
C ILE A 7 -11.98 -19.84 4.90
N HIS A 8 -12.28 -18.77 5.61
CA HIS A 8 -13.64 -18.31 5.90
C HIS A 8 -13.86 -16.93 5.27
N TYR A 9 -15.04 -16.70 4.71
CA TYR A 9 -15.32 -15.46 3.99
C TYR A 9 -16.75 -14.95 4.16
N GLY A 10 -16.95 -13.66 3.94
CA GLY A 10 -18.27 -13.03 4.03
C GLY A 10 -18.27 -11.63 3.42
N LYS A 11 -19.46 -11.02 3.33
CA LYS A 11 -19.61 -9.64 2.86
C LYS A 11 -20.06 -8.75 4.00
N LYS A 12 -19.48 -7.54 4.08
CA LYS A 12 -20.03 -6.47 4.92
C LYS A 12 -21.22 -5.81 4.22
N PRO A 13 -22.10 -5.09 4.96
CA PRO A 13 -23.25 -4.39 4.37
C PRO A 13 -22.91 -3.39 3.24
N LYS A 14 -21.68 -2.85 3.22
CA LYS A 14 -21.19 -1.92 2.19
C LYS A 14 -20.55 -2.61 0.96
N GLY A 15 -20.77 -3.92 0.80
CA GLY A 15 -20.22 -4.68 -0.33
C GLY A 15 -18.74 -5.05 -0.22
N GLU A 16 -18.06 -4.76 0.90
CA GLU A 16 -16.67 -5.22 1.13
C GLU A 16 -16.63 -6.75 1.33
N LEU A 17 -15.82 -7.44 0.53
CA LEU A 17 -15.54 -8.86 0.69
C LEU A 17 -14.44 -9.04 1.75
N VAL A 18 -14.72 -9.82 2.78
CA VAL A 18 -13.76 -10.18 3.82
C VAL A 18 -13.38 -11.64 3.64
N ILE A 19 -12.08 -11.91 3.60
CA ILE A 19 -11.50 -13.24 3.48
C ILE A 19 -10.49 -13.42 4.61
N SER A 20 -10.58 -14.55 5.30
CA SER A 20 -9.72 -14.92 6.42
C SER A 20 -9.06 -16.25 6.09
N CYS A 21 -7.73 -16.30 5.98
CA CYS A 21 -6.95 -17.43 5.49
C CYS A 21 -5.82 -17.80 6.47
N TYR A 22 -5.95 -18.93 7.16
CA TYR A 22 -5.04 -19.30 8.26
C TYR A 22 -4.68 -20.78 8.23
N HIS A 23 -3.61 -21.15 8.95
CA HIS A 23 -3.24 -22.55 9.19
C HIS A 23 -4.26 -23.28 10.08
N ASP A 24 -4.95 -22.53 10.95
CA ASP A 24 -5.90 -23.06 11.92
C ASP A 24 -7.33 -22.68 11.57
N LYS A 25 -8.23 -23.68 11.63
CA LYS A 25 -9.63 -23.51 11.26
C LYS A 25 -10.37 -22.55 12.19
N ILE A 26 -10.09 -22.62 13.49
CA ILE A 26 -10.76 -21.81 14.51
C ILE A 26 -10.30 -20.36 14.38
N GLN A 27 -9.01 -20.12 14.16
CA GLN A 27 -8.47 -18.79 13.91
C GLN A 27 -9.07 -18.19 12.64
N SER A 28 -9.11 -18.96 11.54
CA SER A 28 -9.74 -18.54 10.30
C SER A 28 -11.20 -18.11 10.50
N TYR A 29 -11.99 -18.94 11.20
CA TYR A 29 -13.39 -18.66 11.49
C TYR A 29 -13.59 -17.42 12.39
N THR A 30 -12.93 -17.40 13.55
CA THR A 30 -13.09 -16.33 14.54
C THR A 30 -12.68 -14.99 13.97
N LYS A 31 -11.58 -14.94 13.21
CA LYS A 31 -11.14 -13.71 12.55
C LYS A 31 -12.15 -13.22 11.52
N ALA A 32 -12.71 -14.12 10.72
CA ALA A 32 -13.73 -13.76 9.73
C ALA A 32 -14.99 -13.18 10.42
N VAL A 33 -15.48 -13.81 11.48
CA VAL A 33 -16.61 -13.32 12.28
C VAL A 33 -16.33 -11.95 12.88
N THR A 34 -15.13 -11.73 13.45
CA THR A 34 -14.76 -10.42 14.03
C THR A 34 -14.73 -9.33 12.97
N LEU A 35 -14.22 -9.62 11.78
CA LEU A 35 -14.10 -8.64 10.69
C LEU A 35 -15.45 -8.35 10.02
N THR A 36 -16.30 -9.36 9.80
CA THR A 36 -17.63 -9.17 9.17
C THR A 36 -18.71 -8.73 10.15
N ARG A 37 -18.54 -9.05 11.44
CA ARG A 37 -19.59 -9.00 12.48
C ARG A 37 -20.78 -9.90 12.15
N ASP A 38 -20.54 -10.99 11.42
CA ASP A 38 -21.56 -11.93 10.98
C ASP A 38 -21.18 -13.39 11.31
N ARG A 39 -22.02 -14.07 12.07
CA ARG A 39 -21.84 -15.49 12.43
C ARG A 39 -22.19 -16.45 11.30
N LYS A 40 -22.95 -16.01 10.29
CA LYS A 40 -23.30 -16.83 9.11
C LYS A 40 -22.09 -17.16 8.22
N VAL A 41 -20.95 -16.51 8.46
CA VAL A 41 -19.66 -16.83 7.83
C VAL A 41 -19.25 -18.29 8.01
N LYS A 42 -19.76 -18.99 9.04
CA LYS A 42 -19.51 -20.43 9.23
C LYS A 42 -19.91 -21.27 8.00
N GLU A 43 -20.92 -20.87 7.25
CA GLU A 43 -21.40 -21.57 6.05
C GLU A 43 -20.50 -21.32 4.83
N ASN A 44 -19.69 -20.26 4.87
CA ASN A 44 -18.78 -19.84 3.80
C ASN A 44 -17.35 -20.26 4.15
N SER A 45 -17.11 -21.56 4.23
CA SER A 45 -15.78 -22.13 4.52
C SER A 45 -15.23 -22.93 3.34
N LEU A 46 -13.94 -22.79 3.07
CA LEU A 46 -13.18 -23.62 2.14
C LEU A 46 -11.90 -24.10 2.82
N SER A 47 -11.40 -25.27 2.43
CA SER A 47 -10.12 -25.76 2.94
C SER A 47 -9.45 -26.69 1.95
N VAL A 48 -8.13 -26.81 2.08
CA VAL A 48 -7.33 -27.78 1.33
C VAL A 48 -6.18 -28.26 2.20
N ASP A 49 -5.90 -29.55 2.12
CA ASP A 49 -4.74 -30.17 2.76
C ASP A 49 -3.58 -30.17 1.76
N LEU A 50 -2.42 -29.71 2.21
CA LEU A 50 -1.17 -29.69 1.45
C LEU A 50 -0.45 -31.03 1.65
N LEU A 51 -0.34 -31.79 0.56
CA LEU A 51 0.40 -33.04 0.53
C LEU A 51 1.90 -32.75 0.45
N GLU A 52 2.69 -33.42 1.27
CA GLU A 52 4.16 -33.33 1.22
C GLU A 52 4.72 -34.15 0.05
N PRO A 53 5.79 -33.67 -0.61
CA PRO A 53 6.45 -32.40 -0.39
C PRO A 53 5.70 -31.22 -1.02
N TYR A 54 5.62 -30.08 -0.33
CA TYR A 54 5.15 -28.82 -0.91
C TYR A 54 6.13 -27.65 -0.70
N ASP A 55 5.93 -26.59 -1.47
CA ASP A 55 6.70 -25.35 -1.42
C ASP A 55 5.77 -24.12 -1.47
N HIS A 56 6.36 -22.91 -1.47
CA HIS A 56 5.60 -21.66 -1.55
C HIS A 56 4.77 -21.52 -2.85
N GLY A 57 5.22 -22.12 -3.95
CA GLY A 57 4.50 -22.13 -5.22
C GLY A 57 3.22 -22.94 -5.13
N THR A 58 3.28 -24.12 -4.52
CA THR A 58 2.10 -24.96 -4.21
C THR A 58 1.13 -24.23 -3.29
N VAL A 59 1.61 -23.61 -2.21
CA VAL A 59 0.76 -22.83 -1.30
C VAL A 59 0.04 -21.70 -2.04
N LYS A 60 0.79 -20.89 -2.81
CA LYS A 60 0.24 -19.79 -3.62
C LYS A 60 -0.85 -20.32 -4.55
N LYS A 61 -0.57 -21.38 -5.31
CA LYS A 61 -1.51 -21.97 -6.27
C LYS A 61 -2.81 -22.42 -5.60
N GLU A 62 -2.71 -23.14 -4.49
CA GLU A 62 -3.89 -23.65 -3.78
C GLU A 62 -4.70 -22.52 -3.15
N VAL A 63 -4.06 -21.49 -2.56
CA VAL A 63 -4.77 -20.29 -2.07
C VAL A 63 -5.55 -19.63 -3.21
N LEU A 64 -4.91 -19.36 -4.35
CA LEU A 64 -5.58 -18.71 -5.48
C LEU A 64 -6.74 -19.54 -6.04
N LYS A 65 -6.61 -20.86 -6.08
CA LYS A 65 -7.69 -21.77 -6.49
C LYS A 65 -8.88 -21.74 -5.53
N LEU A 66 -8.64 -21.64 -4.21
CA LEU A 66 -9.72 -21.44 -3.26
C LEU A 66 -10.39 -20.06 -3.43
N LEU A 67 -9.60 -19.02 -3.69
CA LEU A 67 -10.12 -17.67 -3.94
C LEU A 67 -10.98 -17.58 -5.20
N GLU A 68 -10.60 -18.28 -6.26
CA GLU A 68 -11.37 -18.37 -7.50
C GLU A 68 -12.77 -18.94 -7.25
N GLN A 69 -12.88 -19.99 -6.43
CA GLN A 69 -14.17 -20.54 -6.02
C GLN A 69 -15.06 -19.52 -5.28
N ILE A 70 -14.45 -18.61 -4.50
CA ILE A 70 -15.19 -17.55 -3.81
C ILE A 70 -15.74 -16.55 -4.81
N LEU A 71 -14.94 -16.17 -5.82
CA LEU A 71 -15.35 -15.22 -6.85
C LEU A 71 -16.50 -15.78 -7.70
N ILE A 72 -16.42 -17.05 -8.11
CA ILE A 72 -17.50 -17.73 -8.85
C ILE A 72 -18.80 -17.76 -8.03
N LYS A 73 -18.73 -18.09 -6.73
CA LYS A 73 -19.91 -18.23 -5.86
C LYS A 73 -20.56 -16.90 -5.45
N LYS A 74 -19.83 -15.79 -5.51
CA LYS A 74 -20.25 -14.50 -4.95
C LYS A 74 -20.19 -13.37 -5.97
N GLU A 75 -20.31 -13.70 -7.25
CA GLU A 75 -20.50 -12.78 -8.39
C GLU A 75 -21.46 -11.66 -7.98
N ASN A 76 -20.88 -10.53 -7.60
CA ASN A 76 -21.53 -9.30 -7.17
C ASN A 76 -20.41 -8.34 -6.81
N GLU A 77 -20.38 -7.19 -7.49
CA GLU A 77 -19.40 -6.11 -7.41
C GLU A 77 -19.00 -5.81 -5.96
N CYS A 78 -17.84 -6.31 -5.52
CA CYS A 78 -17.17 -5.73 -4.36
C CYS A 78 -16.08 -4.79 -4.86
N SER A 79 -16.19 -3.52 -4.50
CA SER A 79 -15.16 -2.52 -4.78
C SER A 79 -13.94 -2.65 -3.86
N LYS A 80 -14.08 -3.41 -2.76
CA LYS A 80 -13.05 -3.60 -1.75
C LYS A 80 -12.98 -5.04 -1.26
N VAL A 81 -11.76 -5.53 -1.07
CA VAL A 81 -11.42 -6.82 -0.48
C VAL A 81 -10.54 -6.60 0.73
N THR A 82 -10.89 -7.19 1.87
CA THR A 82 -10.02 -7.30 3.03
C THR A 82 -9.58 -8.76 3.16
N PHE A 83 -8.28 -9.02 3.04
CA PHE A 83 -7.70 -10.36 3.14
C PHE A 83 -6.81 -10.44 4.40
N ALA A 84 -7.20 -11.27 5.36
CA ALA A 84 -6.49 -11.47 6.61
C ALA A 84 -5.80 -12.84 6.64
N ALA A 85 -4.52 -12.90 7.03
CA ALA A 85 -3.78 -14.16 7.07
C ALA A 85 -2.58 -14.17 8.03
N ASP A 86 -2.06 -15.37 8.32
CA ASP A 86 -0.76 -15.53 8.96
C ASP A 86 0.38 -15.05 8.04
N LEU A 87 1.37 -14.34 8.59
CA LEU A 87 2.55 -13.86 7.84
C LEU A 87 3.34 -14.99 7.18
N ASN A 88 3.40 -16.13 7.86
CA ASN A 88 4.12 -17.33 7.49
C ASN A 88 3.18 -18.41 6.93
N LEU A 89 2.06 -18.03 6.28
CA LEU A 89 1.05 -18.97 5.81
C LEU A 89 1.69 -20.15 5.04
N CYS A 90 1.43 -21.35 5.57
CA CYS A 90 2.02 -22.64 5.22
C CYS A 90 3.52 -22.59 4.88
N CYS A 91 4.32 -21.81 5.58
CA CYS A 91 5.78 -21.87 5.50
C CYS A 91 6.31 -23.02 6.37
N LYS A 92 7.46 -23.59 6.00
CA LYS A 92 8.07 -24.70 6.76
C LYS A 92 8.67 -24.21 8.06
N LYS A 93 9.18 -22.97 8.06
CA LYS A 93 9.71 -22.31 9.25
C LYS A 93 8.80 -21.16 9.68
N LYS A 94 8.80 -20.86 10.98
CA LYS A 94 7.92 -19.82 11.53
C LYS A 94 8.36 -18.42 11.17
N GLU A 95 9.68 -18.22 11.04
CA GLU A 95 10.32 -16.96 10.70
C GLU A 95 10.23 -16.62 9.20
N GLU A 96 9.86 -17.60 8.36
CA GLU A 96 9.68 -17.39 6.92
C GLU A 96 8.40 -16.60 6.65
N LEU A 97 8.44 -15.74 5.64
CA LEU A 97 7.29 -14.97 5.19
C LEU A 97 6.77 -15.58 3.89
N ALA A 98 5.47 -15.85 3.81
CA ALA A 98 4.85 -16.38 2.60
C ALA A 98 4.97 -15.35 1.46
N PRO A 99 5.79 -15.58 0.42
CA PRO A 99 6.17 -14.52 -0.52
C PRO A 99 4.98 -13.89 -1.25
N PHE A 100 3.96 -14.69 -1.56
CA PHE A 100 2.78 -14.24 -2.30
C PHE A 100 1.91 -13.22 -1.53
N LEU A 101 2.10 -13.09 -0.22
CA LEU A 101 1.45 -12.06 0.61
C LEU A 101 2.14 -10.70 0.49
N PHE A 102 3.36 -10.67 -0.05
CA PHE A 102 4.21 -9.48 -0.13
C PHE A 102 4.58 -9.09 -1.57
N ASP A 103 4.30 -9.92 -2.57
CA ASP A 103 4.71 -9.71 -3.96
C ASP A 103 3.59 -9.12 -4.86
N ARG A 104 2.54 -8.55 -4.26
CA ARG A 104 1.33 -8.03 -4.94
C ARG A 104 0.47 -9.09 -5.64
N THR A 105 0.75 -10.39 -5.52
CA THR A 105 -0.09 -11.47 -6.10
C THR A 105 -1.57 -11.27 -5.79
N LEU A 106 -1.93 -10.93 -4.54
CA LEU A 106 -3.33 -10.74 -4.15
C LEU A 106 -3.94 -9.47 -4.75
N ASN A 107 -3.16 -8.39 -4.89
CA ASN A 107 -3.61 -7.17 -5.54
C ASN A 107 -3.91 -7.42 -7.02
N ASP A 108 -3.05 -8.17 -7.70
CA ASP A 108 -3.22 -8.52 -9.11
C ASP A 108 -4.40 -9.48 -9.30
N PHE A 109 -4.55 -10.46 -8.40
CA PHE A 109 -5.67 -11.39 -8.41
C PHE A 109 -7.03 -10.69 -8.27
N PHE A 110 -7.12 -9.67 -7.41
CA PHE A 110 -8.32 -8.85 -7.24
C PHE A 110 -8.24 -7.53 -8.01
N SER A 111 -7.62 -7.54 -9.20
CA SER A 111 -7.49 -6.35 -10.04
C SER A 111 -8.82 -5.61 -10.23
N GLY A 112 -8.75 -4.27 -10.21
CA GLY A 112 -9.93 -3.39 -10.24
C GLY A 112 -10.63 -3.21 -8.87
N ARG A 113 -10.13 -3.84 -7.79
CA ARG A 113 -10.68 -3.69 -6.43
C ARG A 113 -9.63 -3.14 -5.48
N LYS A 114 -10.05 -2.37 -4.47
CA LYS A 114 -9.16 -1.95 -3.38
C LYS A 114 -8.88 -3.16 -2.49
N VAL A 115 -7.62 -3.59 -2.42
CA VAL A 115 -7.22 -4.72 -1.57
C VAL A 115 -6.56 -4.19 -0.31
N HIS A 116 -7.09 -4.58 0.85
CA HIS A 116 -6.46 -4.35 2.14
C HIS A 116 -5.99 -5.68 2.75
N LEU A 117 -4.71 -5.80 3.02
CA LEU A 117 -4.12 -6.99 3.66
C LEU A 117 -4.03 -6.77 5.17
N ILE A 118 -4.39 -7.77 5.97
CA ILE A 118 -4.14 -7.81 7.41
C ILE A 118 -3.28 -9.04 7.68
N LEU A 119 -1.98 -8.86 7.84
CA LEU A 119 -1.05 -9.97 8.02
C LEU A 119 -0.56 -10.01 9.46
N GLU A 120 -0.67 -11.18 10.09
CA GLU A 120 -0.44 -11.31 11.53
C GLU A 120 0.44 -12.49 11.95
N SER A 121 1.04 -12.37 13.13
CA SER A 121 1.80 -13.42 13.82
C SER A 121 1.62 -13.28 15.34
N SER A 122 1.81 -14.36 16.08
CA SER A 122 1.86 -14.29 17.56
C SER A 122 3.16 -13.68 18.07
N GLU A 123 4.20 -13.72 17.25
CA GLU A 123 5.58 -13.45 17.61
C GLU A 123 5.96 -12.03 17.13
N PRO A 124 6.14 -11.06 18.04
CA PRO A 124 6.44 -9.67 17.69
C PRO A 124 7.64 -9.51 16.75
N GLU A 125 8.67 -10.32 16.94
CA GLU A 125 9.89 -10.33 16.13
C GLU A 125 9.62 -10.63 14.65
N PHE A 126 8.66 -11.50 14.33
CA PHE A 126 8.30 -11.83 12.96
C PHE A 126 7.47 -10.71 12.33
N VAL A 127 6.65 -10.01 13.12
CA VAL A 127 5.95 -8.80 12.68
C VAL A 127 6.95 -7.68 12.37
N LEU A 128 7.97 -7.48 13.20
CA LEU A 128 9.04 -6.50 12.95
C LEU A 128 9.85 -6.83 11.69
N GLY A 129 10.18 -8.11 11.47
CA GLY A 129 10.83 -8.57 10.24
C GLY A 129 9.97 -8.30 9.00
N ALA A 130 8.66 -8.54 9.08
CA ALA A 130 7.71 -8.22 8.02
C ALA A 130 7.61 -6.72 7.74
N ILE A 131 7.66 -5.87 8.79
CA ILE A 131 7.67 -4.41 8.66
C ILE A 131 8.89 -3.95 7.85
N GLU A 132 10.08 -4.45 8.17
CA GLU A 132 11.30 -4.11 7.44
C GLU A 132 11.25 -4.61 5.99
N LYS A 133 10.69 -5.80 5.74
CA LYS A 133 10.49 -6.28 4.37
C LYS A 133 9.53 -5.39 3.59
N THR A 134 8.37 -5.06 4.15
CA THR A 134 7.34 -4.20 3.52
C THR A 134 7.86 -2.81 3.17
N LYS A 135 8.70 -2.20 4.02
CA LYS A 135 9.36 -0.92 3.70
C LYS A 135 10.22 -1.01 2.44
N LYS A 136 11.01 -2.07 2.30
CA LYS A 136 11.94 -2.26 1.16
C LYS A 136 11.22 -2.41 -0.17
N ILE A 137 10.03 -3.01 -0.17
CA ILE A 137 9.24 -3.28 -1.38
C ILE A 137 8.14 -2.23 -1.63
N ALA A 138 8.01 -1.23 -0.75
CA ALA A 138 6.98 -0.18 -0.83
C ALA A 138 5.56 -0.74 -1.04
N LEU A 139 5.19 -1.78 -0.29
CA LEU A 139 3.85 -2.35 -0.33
C LEU A 139 2.88 -1.47 0.49
N SER A 140 1.83 -0.97 -0.16
CA SER A 140 0.74 -0.19 0.43
C SER A 140 -0.49 -1.06 0.68
N GLY A 141 -1.49 -0.50 1.38
CA GLY A 141 -2.75 -1.21 1.64
C GLY A 141 -2.60 -2.41 2.57
N VAL A 142 -1.61 -2.41 3.48
CA VAL A 142 -1.34 -3.55 4.38
C VAL A 142 -1.25 -3.11 5.84
N THR A 143 -1.88 -3.88 6.72
CA THR A 143 -1.71 -3.82 8.17
C THR A 143 -0.88 -5.02 8.60
N LEU A 144 0.28 -4.78 9.20
CA LEU A 144 1.13 -5.79 9.82
C LEU A 144 0.95 -5.69 11.33
N LYS A 145 0.54 -6.77 11.99
CA LYS A 145 0.33 -6.72 13.45
C LYS A 145 0.53 -8.04 14.17
N THR A 146 0.70 -7.97 15.48
CA THR A 146 0.54 -9.15 16.33
C THR A 146 -0.92 -9.58 16.40
N LYS A 147 -1.18 -10.87 16.63
CA LYS A 147 -2.52 -11.42 16.82
C LYS A 147 -3.21 -10.78 18.03
N ASP A 148 -4.54 -10.71 18.00
CA ASP A 148 -5.34 -9.92 18.95
C ASP A 148 -5.22 -10.39 20.43
N TYR A 149 -4.74 -11.62 20.67
CA TYR A 149 -4.50 -12.14 22.03
C TYR A 149 -3.14 -11.75 22.62
N VAL A 150 -2.21 -11.23 21.80
CA VAL A 150 -0.90 -10.78 22.24
C VAL A 150 -1.05 -9.41 22.89
N LYS A 151 -0.91 -9.35 24.21
CA LYS A 151 -1.05 -8.10 24.99
C LYS A 151 0.28 -7.41 25.24
N GLU A 152 1.28 -8.20 25.60
CA GLU A 152 2.63 -7.71 25.87
C GLU A 152 3.39 -7.52 24.56
N ASN A 153 4.07 -6.37 24.42
CA ASN A 153 4.87 -6.04 23.23
C ASN A 153 4.09 -6.17 21.91
N ALA A 154 2.79 -5.86 21.92
CA ALA A 154 1.97 -5.88 20.72
C ALA A 154 2.53 -4.88 19.69
N VAL A 155 2.76 -5.37 18.47
CA VAL A 155 3.27 -4.57 17.35
C VAL A 155 2.13 -4.37 16.37
N CYS A 156 1.97 -3.14 15.88
CA CYS A 156 1.03 -2.83 14.80
C CYS A 156 1.60 -1.72 13.92
N LYS A 157 1.61 -1.95 12.61
CA LYS A 157 1.99 -0.96 11.60
C LYS A 157 1.02 -1.02 10.43
N VAL A 158 0.44 0.12 10.11
CA VAL A 158 -0.45 0.31 8.97
C VAL A 158 0.30 1.05 7.87
N TYR A 159 0.20 0.53 6.64
CA TYR A 159 0.64 1.15 5.40
C TYR A 159 -0.61 1.45 4.60
N GLU A 160 -1.04 2.71 4.61
CA GLU A 160 -2.25 3.13 3.91
C GLU A 160 -2.05 3.08 2.39
N ASP A 161 -3.16 2.97 1.67
CA ASP A 161 -3.16 3.07 0.22
C ASP A 161 -3.02 4.55 -0.15
N SER A 162 -1.95 4.93 -0.84
CA SER A 162 -1.63 6.32 -1.20
C SER A 162 -2.54 6.92 -2.28
N THR A 163 -3.66 6.27 -2.59
CA THR A 163 -4.58 6.67 -3.67
C THR A 163 -5.58 7.76 -3.28
N GLU A 164 -5.62 8.20 -2.01
CA GLU A 164 -6.31 9.43 -1.65
C GLU A 164 -5.40 10.64 -1.90
N VAL A 165 -5.25 11.02 -3.18
CA VAL A 165 -4.83 12.38 -3.51
C VAL A 165 -5.95 13.28 -3.02
N ASN A 166 -5.75 13.92 -1.88
CA ASN A 166 -6.65 14.93 -1.36
C ASN A 166 -6.53 16.15 -2.30
N LEU A 167 -7.28 16.13 -3.41
CA LEU A 167 -7.56 17.28 -4.26
C LEU A 167 -8.48 18.25 -3.52
N SER A 168 -8.13 18.61 -2.28
CA SER A 168 -8.61 19.81 -1.63
C SER A 168 -8.07 20.97 -2.44
N VAL A 169 -8.78 21.31 -3.52
CA VAL A 169 -8.67 22.62 -4.16
C VAL A 169 -8.80 23.63 -3.01
N PRO A 170 -7.79 24.48 -2.77
CA PRO A 170 -7.89 25.50 -1.74
C PRO A 170 -9.18 26.27 -2.01
N LYS A 171 -10.08 26.34 -1.02
CA LYS A 171 -11.26 27.20 -1.15
C LYS A 171 -10.73 28.59 -1.51
N PRO A 172 -11.08 29.15 -2.69
CA PRO A 172 -10.63 30.49 -3.03
C PRO A 172 -11.08 31.43 -1.91
N SER A 173 -10.14 32.19 -1.35
CA SER A 173 -10.50 33.14 -0.31
C SER A 173 -11.43 34.17 -0.95
N SER A 174 -12.63 34.31 -0.42
CA SER A 174 -13.62 35.29 -0.90
C SER A 174 -13.15 36.73 -0.69
N THR A 175 -12.05 36.93 0.05
CA THR A 175 -11.40 38.23 0.26
C THR A 175 -10.64 38.76 -0.95
N GLY A 176 -10.37 37.95 -1.99
CA GLY A 176 -9.61 38.38 -3.17
C GLY A 176 -10.43 38.84 -4.39
N LEU A 177 -11.74 38.54 -4.43
CA LEU A 177 -12.56 38.70 -5.66
C LEU A 177 -13.37 40.00 -5.73
N ALA A 178 -13.29 40.86 -4.73
CA ALA A 178 -13.97 42.15 -4.72
C ALA A 178 -12.96 43.29 -4.63
N SER A 179 -12.11 43.43 -5.65
CA SER A 179 -11.47 44.73 -5.90
C SER A 179 -12.33 45.49 -6.91
N PRO A 180 -12.77 46.72 -6.59
CA PRO A 180 -13.61 47.51 -7.49
C PRO A 180 -12.84 47.79 -8.79
N LYS A 181 -13.54 47.67 -9.93
CA LYS A 181 -13.09 47.96 -11.30
C LYS A 181 -11.81 48.81 -11.35
N VAL A 182 -10.66 48.16 -11.50
CA VAL A 182 -9.42 48.87 -11.83
C VAL A 182 -9.51 49.24 -13.30
N ALA A 183 -9.65 50.53 -13.59
CA ALA A 183 -9.53 51.05 -14.94
C ALA A 183 -8.06 50.98 -15.35
N ILE A 184 -7.66 49.86 -15.95
CA ILE A 184 -6.30 49.65 -16.45
C ILE A 184 -6.08 50.63 -17.60
N ARG A 185 -5.24 51.64 -17.37
CA ARG A 185 -4.86 52.63 -18.39
C ARG A 185 -3.45 52.39 -18.95
N ASP A 186 -2.67 51.49 -18.37
CA ASP A 186 -1.30 51.21 -18.79
C ASP A 186 -1.01 49.69 -18.87
N PRO A 187 -0.54 49.16 -20.02
CA PRO A 187 -0.19 47.75 -20.20
C PRO A 187 0.82 47.20 -19.18
N LYS A 188 1.66 48.04 -18.56
CA LYS A 188 2.66 47.59 -17.57
C LYS A 188 2.06 47.18 -16.22
N GLU A 189 0.90 47.73 -15.86
CA GLU A 189 0.21 47.39 -14.59
C GLU A 189 -0.47 46.01 -14.66
N LEU A 190 -0.85 45.57 -15.87
CA LEU A 190 -1.44 44.25 -16.11
C LEU A 190 -0.45 43.12 -15.79
N THR A 191 0.83 43.27 -16.16
CA THR A 191 1.87 42.26 -15.94
C THR A 191 2.15 42.06 -14.44
N GLN A 192 2.11 43.12 -13.63
CA GLN A 192 2.24 43.01 -12.17
C GLN A 192 1.02 42.36 -11.51
N ALA A 193 -0.20 42.62 -12.02
CA ALA A 193 -1.41 42.00 -11.50
C ALA A 193 -1.46 40.49 -11.78
N MET A 194 -0.98 40.05 -12.95
CA MET A 194 -0.92 38.63 -13.30
C MET A 194 0.13 37.86 -12.49
N GLY A 195 1.26 38.49 -12.12
CA GLY A 195 2.27 37.86 -11.26
C GLY A 195 1.77 37.50 -9.86
N LYS A 196 0.73 38.19 -9.35
CA LYS A 196 0.09 37.89 -8.04
C LYS A 196 -0.91 36.73 -8.09
N ILE A 197 -1.31 36.25 -9.28
CA ILE A 197 -2.31 35.18 -9.45
C ILE A 197 -1.67 33.78 -9.52
N GLY A 198 -0.34 33.68 -9.41
CA GLY A 198 0.32 32.38 -9.25
C GLY A 198 0.20 31.44 -10.44
N LEU A 199 -0.05 31.99 -11.63
CA LEU A 199 0.21 31.31 -12.90
C LEU A 199 1.47 31.93 -13.50
N PHE A 200 2.41 31.08 -13.90
CA PHE A 200 3.72 31.39 -14.49
C PHE A 200 4.84 31.66 -13.47
N THR A 201 5.69 30.64 -13.26
CA THR A 201 7.05 30.80 -12.77
C THR A 201 7.80 31.76 -13.70
N GLY A 202 8.10 32.95 -13.19
CA GLY A 202 8.97 33.90 -13.87
C GLY A 202 10.36 33.31 -14.04
N VAL A 203 10.81 33.23 -15.29
CA VAL A 203 12.21 33.03 -15.65
C VAL A 203 12.93 34.34 -15.35
N GLU A 204 13.96 34.30 -14.50
CA GLU A 204 14.81 35.46 -14.23
C GLU A 204 15.54 35.89 -15.52
N PRO A 205 15.61 37.19 -15.84
CA PRO A 205 16.43 37.67 -16.92
C PRO A 205 17.90 37.71 -16.49
N GLU A 206 18.75 37.06 -17.29
CA GLU A 206 20.19 37.24 -17.31
C GLU A 206 20.55 38.73 -17.46
N SER A 207 21.55 39.18 -16.71
CA SER A 207 22.26 40.43 -16.95
C SER A 207 23.75 40.13 -17.10
N GLU A 208 24.21 40.09 -18.35
CA GLU A 208 25.57 40.44 -18.74
C GLU A 208 25.78 41.94 -18.45
N ASP A 209 26.89 42.34 -17.82
CA ASP A 209 28.12 42.69 -18.55
C ASP A 209 29.22 43.26 -17.62
N GLN A 210 30.45 42.73 -17.80
CA GLN A 210 31.79 43.38 -17.83
C GLN A 210 32.27 44.25 -16.63
N LYS A 211 33.53 44.15 -16.15
CA LYS A 211 34.81 44.21 -16.89
C LYS A 211 36.05 43.95 -15.98
N THR A 212 37.05 43.23 -16.54
CA THR A 212 38.55 43.35 -16.41
C THR A 212 39.20 43.29 -15.00
N ASP A 213 40.28 42.53 -14.74
CA ASP A 213 41.56 42.61 -15.44
C ASP A 213 42.53 41.41 -15.22
N THR A 214 43.27 41.10 -16.30
CA THR A 214 44.58 40.45 -16.50
C THR A 214 45.31 39.65 -15.37
N LYS A 215 45.60 38.37 -15.66
CA LYS A 215 46.98 37.82 -15.84
C LYS A 215 46.96 36.30 -16.17
N SER A 216 47.53 35.93 -17.31
CA SER A 216 47.99 34.57 -17.65
C SER A 216 49.53 34.54 -17.62
N PRO A 217 50.21 33.40 -17.87
CA PRO A 217 49.95 32.00 -17.50
C PRO A 217 51.18 31.39 -16.78
N ASN A 218 51.09 30.18 -16.21
CA ASN A 218 52.21 29.25 -16.38
C ASN A 218 51.83 27.76 -16.31
N ILE A 219 52.54 27.03 -17.17
CA ILE A 219 52.47 25.62 -17.54
C ILE A 219 53.24 24.76 -16.52
N SER A 220 52.76 23.55 -16.19
CA SER A 220 53.58 22.33 -16.30
C SER A 220 52.79 21.05 -16.03
N GLN A 221 52.93 20.12 -16.97
CA GLN A 221 52.62 18.70 -16.88
C GLN A 221 53.57 17.96 -15.92
N SER A 222 53.09 16.87 -15.31
CA SER A 222 53.83 15.60 -15.08
C SER A 222 52.87 14.64 -14.37
N ARG A 223 52.29 13.61 -15.02
CA ARG A 223 52.88 12.27 -15.25
C ARG A 223 53.82 11.82 -14.12
N THR A 224 53.40 10.80 -13.37
CA THR A 224 54.15 9.53 -13.27
C THR A 224 53.29 8.43 -12.67
N SER A 225 53.38 7.30 -13.35
CA SER A 225 52.98 5.93 -13.00
C SER A 225 53.67 5.44 -11.73
N PHE A 226 53.02 4.52 -11.01
CA PHE A 226 53.54 3.19 -10.65
C PHE A 226 52.36 2.25 -10.42
#